data_AF-E4YZS8-F1
#
_entry.id   AF-E4YZS8-F1
#
_cell.length_a   1.000
_cell.length_b   1.000
_cell.length_c   1.000
_cell.angle_alpha   90.00
_cell.angle_beta   90.00
_cell.angle_gamma   90.00
#
_symmetry.space_group_name_H-M   'P 1'
#
loop_
_entity.id
_entity.type
_entity.pdbx_description
1 polymer ?
#
loop_
_entity_poly.entity_id
_entity_poly.type
_entity_poly.pdbx_seq_one_letter_code
_entity_poly.pdbx_strand_id
1 'polypeptide(L)'
;MPVKNGSLYDWKEFDTMVGNSIQMVDLNETIVMVSADHSHTFSIGAYGARGENIFGPGTQQGLDGENIMILGYANGPGYNIREKENNQTGEISCSRRMPSEYKHEWDTSDGKKPFSDLLAPTSVENINPSGTNGETHGAEDVPVYAEGPWAHLISGTHEQIMVAHVMEFAMCVGDYTEEEHCNSSAANSVFSFALFAVYLFF
;
A
#
# COMPACT_ATOMS: atom_id res chain seq x y z
N MET A 1 -20.50 2.93 13.14
CA MET A 1 -19.87 1.70 12.59
C MET A 1 -18.50 1.59 13.22
N PRO A 2 -18.02 0.40 13.64
CA PRO A 2 -16.65 0.26 14.11
C PRO A 2 -15.69 0.71 12.99
N VAL A 3 -14.72 1.56 13.32
CA VAL A 3 -13.74 2.07 12.35
C VAL A 3 -12.82 0.92 11.98
N LYS A 4 -12.74 0.59 10.70
CA LYS A 4 -11.78 -0.39 10.18
C LYS A 4 -10.48 0.33 9.91
N ASN A 5 -9.44 0.05 10.70
CA ASN A 5 -8.12 0.69 10.57
C ASN A 5 -7.12 -0.31 9.97
N GLY A 6 -6.16 0.19 9.17
CA GLY A 6 -5.07 -0.59 8.59
C GLY A 6 -4.80 -0.26 7.13
N SER A 7 -3.58 -0.52 6.65
CA SER A 7 -3.07 -0.07 5.34
C SER A 7 -3.98 -0.42 4.16
N LEU A 8 -4.52 -1.64 4.08
CA LEU A 8 -5.43 -2.02 2.99
C LEU A 8 -6.81 -1.35 3.07
N TYR A 9 -7.25 -0.95 4.26
CA TYR A 9 -8.47 -0.14 4.40
C TYR A 9 -8.21 1.30 3.96
N ASP A 10 -7.08 1.88 4.36
CA ASP A 10 -6.68 3.22 3.92
C ASP A 10 -6.51 3.27 2.39
N TRP A 11 -5.88 2.25 1.80
CA TRP A 11 -5.78 2.09 0.34
C TRP A 11 -7.14 2.02 -0.34
N LYS A 12 -8.10 1.30 0.24
CA LYS A 12 -9.47 1.21 -0.30
C LYS A 12 -10.19 2.56 -0.26
N GLU A 13 -10.03 3.31 0.83
CA GLU A 13 -10.61 4.65 0.94
C GLU A 13 -9.93 5.63 -0.03
N PHE A 14 -8.62 5.51 -0.24
CA PHE A 14 -7.90 6.26 -1.28
C PHE A 14 -8.41 5.93 -2.70
N ASP A 15 -8.58 4.66 -3.05
CA ASP A 15 -9.17 4.23 -4.32
C ASP A 15 -10.59 4.80 -4.52
N THR A 16 -11.40 4.77 -3.46
CA THR A 16 -12.74 5.37 -3.46
C THR A 16 -12.68 6.89 -3.71
N MET A 17 -11.71 7.58 -3.10
CA MET A 17 -11.48 9.01 -3.30
C MET A 17 -11.04 9.32 -4.73
N VAL A 18 -10.13 8.54 -5.32
CA VAL A 18 -9.71 8.68 -6.73
C VAL A 18 -10.91 8.50 -7.66
N GLY A 19 -11.70 7.44 -7.47
CA GLY A 19 -12.90 7.18 -8.26
C GLY A 19 -13.95 8.28 -8.17
N ASN A 20 -14.13 8.90 -7.00
CA ASN A 20 -14.99 10.06 -6.83
C ASN A 20 -14.41 11.32 -7.49
N SER A 21 -13.10 11.53 -7.40
CA SER A 21 -12.42 12.70 -7.97
C SER A 21 -12.51 12.71 -9.49
N ILE A 22 -12.33 11.55 -10.14
CA ILE A 22 -12.50 11.40 -11.59
C ILE A 22 -13.91 11.78 -12.05
N GLN A 23 -14.95 11.54 -11.23
CA GLN A 23 -16.33 11.92 -11.55
C GLN A 23 -16.61 13.42 -11.37
N MET A 24 -15.70 14.16 -10.72
CA MET A 24 -15.87 15.58 -10.41
C MET A 24 -15.10 16.50 -11.38
N VAL A 25 -14.30 15.93 -12.29
CA VAL A 25 -13.43 16.68 -13.21
C VAL A 25 -13.73 16.33 -14.67
N ASP A 26 -13.43 17.25 -15.60
CA ASP A 26 -13.44 16.97 -17.02
C ASP A 26 -12.05 16.49 -17.47
N LEU A 27 -11.96 15.21 -17.84
CA LEU A 27 -10.72 14.56 -18.28
C LEU A 27 -10.20 15.08 -19.63
N ASN A 28 -10.95 15.91 -20.36
CA ASN A 28 -10.41 16.62 -21.52
C ASN A 28 -9.51 17.80 -21.13
N GLU A 29 -9.62 18.30 -19.90
CA GLU A 29 -8.86 19.44 -19.39
C GLU A 29 -8.11 19.16 -18.08
N THR A 30 -8.35 18.01 -17.45
CA THR A 30 -7.73 17.62 -16.18
C THR A 30 -6.93 16.35 -16.35
N ILE A 31 -5.65 16.40 -15.98
CA ILE A 31 -4.82 15.20 -15.80
C ILE A 31 -4.94 14.72 -14.35
N VAL A 32 -5.30 13.44 -14.17
CA VAL A 32 -5.30 12.76 -12.88
C VAL A 32 -4.16 11.75 -12.90
N MET A 33 -3.24 11.87 -11.93
CA MET A 33 -2.14 10.92 -11.76
C MET A 33 -2.14 10.34 -10.35
N VAL A 34 -1.89 9.03 -10.28
CA VAL A 34 -1.83 8.25 -9.04
C VAL A 34 -0.51 7.49 -9.02
N SER A 35 0.27 7.69 -7.95
CA SER A 35 1.53 7.00 -7.70
C SER A 35 1.73 6.82 -6.20
N ALA A 36 2.73 6.03 -5.83
CA ALA A 36 3.31 6.06 -4.49
C ALA A 36 4.65 6.81 -4.50
N ASP A 37 5.11 7.24 -3.33
CA ASP A 37 6.45 7.78 -3.12
C ASP A 37 7.50 6.66 -2.94
N HIS A 38 7.11 5.57 -2.28
CA HIS A 38 7.84 4.31 -2.18
C HIS A 38 6.89 3.13 -1.90
N SER A 39 7.43 1.92 -1.80
CA SER A 39 6.66 0.74 -1.39
C SER A 39 6.92 0.39 0.09
N HIS A 40 6.52 -0.81 0.50
CA HIS A 40 6.84 -1.47 1.77
C HIS A 40 7.32 -2.89 1.51
N THR A 41 7.98 -3.53 2.46
CA THR A 41 8.36 -4.96 2.40
C THR A 41 7.16 -5.91 2.53
N PHE A 42 5.99 -5.47 2.06
CA PHE A 42 4.74 -6.18 2.01
C PHE A 42 4.75 -7.25 0.91
N SER A 43 4.18 -8.42 1.20
CA SER A 43 4.08 -9.51 0.24
C SER A 43 2.73 -10.22 0.32
N ILE A 44 2.26 -10.67 -0.83
CA ILE A 44 1.07 -11.52 -0.98
C ILE A 44 1.52 -12.89 -1.50
N GLY A 45 1.25 -13.95 -0.75
CA GLY A 45 1.73 -15.30 -1.03
C GLY A 45 0.83 -16.41 -0.47
N ALA A 46 1.47 -17.50 -0.01
CA ALA A 46 0.87 -18.69 0.63
C ALA A 46 -0.24 -19.42 -0.17
N TYR A 47 -0.44 -19.08 -1.44
CA TYR A 47 -1.43 -19.67 -2.34
C TYR A 47 -2.85 -19.64 -1.74
N GLY A 48 -3.42 -18.44 -1.56
CA GLY A 48 -4.83 -18.28 -1.19
C GLY A 48 -5.76 -18.75 -2.31
N ALA A 49 -6.87 -19.42 -1.95
CA ALA A 49 -7.91 -19.76 -2.91
C ALA A 49 -8.70 -18.49 -3.33
N ARG A 50 -9.23 -18.49 -4.56
CA ARG A 50 -10.02 -17.36 -5.06
C ARG A 50 -11.25 -17.14 -4.16
N GLY A 51 -11.45 -15.91 -3.71
CA GLY A 51 -12.60 -15.51 -2.89
C GLY A 51 -12.37 -15.65 -1.39
N GLU A 52 -11.22 -16.19 -0.97
CA GLU A 52 -10.84 -16.25 0.44
C GLU A 52 -10.50 -14.87 1.01
N ASN A 53 -10.58 -14.75 2.34
CA ASN A 53 -10.20 -13.53 3.02
C ASN A 53 -8.68 -13.32 2.90
N ILE A 54 -8.27 -12.19 2.29
CA ILE A 54 -6.86 -11.82 2.11
C ILE A 54 -6.09 -11.77 3.44
N PHE A 55 -6.78 -11.48 4.55
CA PHE A 55 -6.20 -11.42 5.88
C PHE A 55 -6.01 -12.80 6.56
N GLY A 56 -6.38 -13.89 5.87
CA GLY A 56 -6.34 -15.24 6.41
C GLY A 56 -5.10 -16.05 6.04
N PRO A 57 -5.07 -17.33 6.47
CA PRO A 57 -4.09 -18.29 6.01
C PRO A 57 -4.32 -18.66 4.54
N GLY A 58 -3.23 -18.90 3.83
CA GLY A 58 -3.24 -19.55 2.53
C GLY A 58 -3.37 -21.06 2.64
N THR A 59 -3.35 -21.75 1.49
CA THR A 59 -3.54 -23.21 1.43
C THR A 59 -2.24 -23.99 1.63
N GLN A 60 -1.07 -23.33 1.54
CA GLN A 60 0.22 -24.00 1.75
C GLN A 60 0.64 -24.01 3.21
N GLN A 61 1.19 -25.16 3.61
CA GLN A 61 1.81 -25.37 4.91
C GLN A 61 3.31 -25.07 4.86
N GLY A 62 3.82 -24.51 5.95
CA GLY A 62 5.25 -24.38 6.18
C GLY A 62 5.88 -25.72 6.59
N LEU A 63 7.19 -25.70 6.82
CA LEU A 63 7.94 -26.87 7.33
C LEU A 63 7.50 -27.30 8.74
N ASP A 64 6.79 -26.42 9.45
CA ASP A 64 6.18 -26.68 10.75
C ASP A 64 4.80 -27.36 10.65
N GLY A 65 4.29 -27.63 9.44
CA GLY A 65 2.99 -28.25 9.22
C GLY A 65 1.80 -27.30 9.44
N GLU A 66 2.05 -26.02 9.73
CA GLU A 66 1.03 -25.01 9.92
C GLU A 66 0.84 -24.20 8.63
N ASN A 67 -0.37 -23.70 8.36
CA ASN A 67 -0.59 -22.85 7.18
C ASN A 67 0.23 -21.55 7.26
N ILE A 68 0.54 -20.94 6.12
CA ILE A 68 1.22 -19.63 6.06
C ILE A 68 0.17 -18.55 5.81
N MET A 69 0.30 -17.37 6.40
CA MET A 69 -0.60 -16.23 6.12
C MET A 69 -0.46 -15.77 4.68
N ILE A 70 -1.57 -15.36 4.04
CA ILE A 70 -1.54 -14.81 2.67
C ILE A 70 -0.73 -13.52 2.64
N LEU A 71 -0.91 -12.66 3.65
CA LEU A 71 -0.13 -11.43 3.80
C LEU A 71 1.02 -11.63 4.79
N GLY A 72 2.18 -11.10 4.45
CA GLY A 72 3.34 -11.04 5.33
C GLY A 72 4.28 -9.91 4.96
N TYR A 73 5.17 -9.55 5.88
CA TYR A 73 6.21 -8.56 5.64
C TYR A 73 7.61 -9.17 5.81
N ALA A 74 8.63 -8.57 5.20
CA ALA A 74 10.00 -9.02 5.41
C ALA A 74 10.45 -8.72 6.84
N ASN A 75 10.19 -7.51 7.34
CA ASN A 75 10.53 -7.10 8.69
C ASN A 75 9.36 -6.37 9.38
N GLY A 76 9.53 -6.06 10.67
CA GLY A 76 8.59 -5.25 11.41
C GLY A 76 8.22 -5.85 12.76
N PRO A 77 7.29 -5.20 13.49
CA PRO A 77 6.94 -5.58 14.86
C PRO A 77 6.09 -6.85 14.95
N GLY A 78 5.66 -7.42 13.81
CA GLY A 78 4.93 -8.68 13.77
C GLY A 78 5.79 -9.93 13.96
N TYR A 79 7.11 -9.77 14.10
CA TYR A 79 8.02 -10.87 14.40
C TYR A 79 7.71 -11.43 15.79
N ASN A 80 7.43 -12.74 15.86
CA ASN A 80 7.09 -13.37 17.14
C ASN A 80 7.52 -14.84 17.13
N ILE A 81 8.47 -15.18 18.01
CA ILE A 81 8.85 -16.56 18.30
C ILE A 81 8.07 -17.03 19.52
N ARG A 82 7.42 -18.17 19.38
CA ARG A 82 6.86 -18.95 20.48
C ARG A 82 7.86 -19.98 20.95
N GLU A 83 8.26 -19.87 22.20
CA GLU A 83 9.06 -20.86 22.89
C GLU A 83 8.15 -21.74 23.76
N LYS A 84 8.29 -23.06 23.61
CA LYS A 84 7.58 -24.03 24.44
C LYS A 84 8.60 -24.99 25.02
N GLU A 85 8.73 -24.96 26.34
CA GLU A 85 9.55 -25.90 27.10
C GLU A 85 8.78 -27.19 27.39
N ASN A 86 9.44 -28.32 27.16
CA ASN A 86 8.93 -29.62 27.56
C ASN A 86 9.23 -29.86 29.03
N ASN A 87 8.20 -29.85 29.88
CA ASN A 87 8.32 -30.03 31.33
C ASN A 87 9.00 -31.34 31.78
N GLN A 88 9.11 -32.35 30.90
CA GLN A 88 9.72 -33.64 31.23
C GLN A 88 11.19 -33.73 30.80
N THR A 89 11.57 -33.08 29.69
CA THR A 89 12.94 -33.15 29.12
C THR A 89 13.73 -31.86 29.31
N GLY A 90 13.07 -30.74 29.64
CA GLY A 90 13.64 -29.39 29.63
C GLY A 90 13.95 -28.85 28.23
N GLU A 91 13.52 -29.54 27.17
CA GLU A 91 13.79 -29.15 25.80
C GLU A 91 12.93 -27.96 25.38
N ILE A 92 13.55 -26.90 24.87
CA ILE A 92 12.88 -25.71 24.33
C ILE A 92 12.65 -25.91 22.83
N SER A 93 11.38 -25.90 22.43
CA SER A 93 10.97 -25.88 21.03
C SER A 93 10.54 -24.47 20.63
N CYS A 94 11.07 -23.98 19.51
CA CYS A 94 10.71 -22.68 18.96
C CYS A 94 9.78 -22.88 17.76
N SER A 95 8.71 -22.09 17.69
CA SER A 95 7.77 -22.07 16.57
C SER A 95 7.35 -20.64 16.27
N ARG A 96 6.92 -20.36 15.04
CA ARG A 96 6.26 -19.07 14.76
C ARG A 96 4.87 -19.03 15.39
N ARG A 97 4.29 -17.84 15.45
CA ARG A 97 2.86 -17.68 15.77
C ARG A 97 1.99 -18.45 14.76
N MET A 98 1.05 -19.24 15.26
CA MET A 98 0.17 -20.06 14.41
C MET A 98 -0.93 -19.21 13.77
N PRO A 99 -1.35 -19.49 12.52
CA PRO A 99 -2.46 -18.79 11.86
C PRO A 99 -3.77 -18.79 12.66
N SER A 100 -4.06 -19.89 13.35
CA SER A 100 -5.25 -20.03 14.20
C SER A 100 -5.32 -19.01 15.35
N GLU A 101 -4.19 -18.38 15.69
CA GLU A 101 -4.10 -17.34 16.72
C GLU A 101 -4.28 -15.93 16.17
N TYR A 102 -4.30 -15.77 14.85
CA TYR A 102 -4.74 -14.57 14.17
C TYR A 102 -6.27 -14.62 14.19
N LYS A 103 -6.87 -14.01 15.23
CA LYS A 103 -8.32 -13.99 15.37
C LYS A 103 -8.93 -13.29 14.16
N HIS A 104 -9.73 -14.05 13.41
CA HIS A 104 -10.33 -13.65 12.14
C HIS A 104 -11.44 -12.60 12.25
N GLU A 105 -11.81 -12.21 13.47
CA GLU A 105 -13.03 -11.47 13.70
C GLU A 105 -12.75 -10.21 14.50
N TRP A 106 -13.43 -9.14 14.11
CA TRP A 106 -13.63 -7.93 14.91
C TRP A 106 -14.49 -8.28 16.13
N ASP A 107 -13.98 -9.13 17.01
CA ASP A 107 -14.66 -9.52 18.23
C ASP A 107 -14.50 -8.41 19.27
N THR A 108 -15.32 -7.38 19.12
CA THR A 108 -15.41 -6.26 20.07
C THR A 108 -16.10 -6.65 21.38
N SER A 109 -16.60 -7.88 21.50
CA SER A 109 -17.36 -8.38 22.66
C SER A 109 -16.49 -8.63 23.89
N ASP A 110 -15.18 -8.85 23.67
CA ASP A 110 -14.28 -9.46 24.66
C ASP A 110 -13.24 -8.49 25.24
N GLY A 111 -13.28 -7.20 24.88
CA GLY A 111 -12.22 -6.24 25.23
C GLY A 111 -10.86 -6.57 24.60
N LYS A 112 -10.84 -7.44 23.58
CA LYS A 112 -9.65 -7.84 22.82
C LYS A 112 -9.52 -6.95 21.59
N LYS A 113 -8.27 -6.64 21.27
CA LYS A 113 -7.91 -5.64 20.27
C LYS A 113 -8.50 -5.97 18.89
N PRO A 114 -9.01 -4.98 18.14
CA PRO A 114 -9.52 -5.16 16.79
C PRO A 114 -8.48 -5.78 15.86
N PHE A 115 -8.92 -6.35 14.73
CA PHE A 115 -8.03 -6.86 13.67
C PHE A 115 -7.02 -5.79 13.20
N SER A 116 -7.35 -4.50 13.33
CA SER A 116 -6.44 -3.38 13.05
C SER A 116 -5.19 -3.32 13.93
N ASP A 117 -5.16 -4.02 15.06
CA ASP A 117 -4.01 -4.10 15.95
C ASP A 117 -3.24 -5.42 15.77
N LEU A 118 -3.66 -6.24 14.79
CA LEU A 118 -3.03 -7.52 14.47
C LEU A 118 -1.87 -7.27 13.52
N LEU A 119 -0.65 -7.38 14.05
CA LEU A 119 0.55 -7.29 13.24
C LEU A 119 0.69 -8.56 12.39
N ALA A 120 0.69 -8.39 11.07
CA ALA A 120 0.96 -9.47 10.12
C ALA A 120 2.33 -10.11 10.41
N PRO A 121 2.52 -11.42 10.14
CA PRO A 121 3.79 -12.07 10.40
C PRO A 121 4.92 -11.40 9.62
N THR A 122 6.07 -11.25 10.27
CA THR A 122 7.29 -10.74 9.65
C THR A 122 8.42 -11.76 9.79
N SER A 123 9.39 -11.73 8.87
CA SER A 123 10.50 -12.70 8.86
C SER A 123 11.62 -12.34 9.81
N VAL A 124 11.81 -11.04 10.09
CA VAL A 124 12.75 -10.54 11.08
C VAL A 124 12.11 -9.43 11.92
N GLU A 125 12.53 -9.32 13.18
CA GLU A 125 12.18 -8.17 14.01
C GLU A 125 12.84 -6.92 13.44
N ASN A 126 12.12 -5.79 13.39
CA ASN A 126 12.78 -4.53 13.10
C ASN A 126 13.48 -4.00 14.36
N ILE A 127 14.80 -4.16 14.39
CA ILE A 127 15.66 -3.58 15.44
C ILE A 127 16.11 -2.22 14.95
N ASN A 128 15.26 -1.20 15.09
CA ASN A 128 15.67 0.16 14.86
C ASN A 128 16.35 0.74 16.13
N PRO A 129 17.63 1.15 16.08
CA PRO A 129 18.31 1.78 17.21
C PRO A 129 17.64 3.07 17.70
N SER A 130 16.82 3.73 16.88
CA SER A 130 16.09 4.95 17.25
C SER A 130 14.78 4.69 18.01
N GLY A 131 14.43 3.42 18.28
CA GLY A 131 13.27 3.03 19.10
C GLY A 131 11.91 3.06 18.38
N THR A 132 11.89 3.28 17.05
CA THR A 132 10.67 3.13 16.24
C THR A 132 10.63 1.72 15.65
N ASN A 133 9.81 0.85 16.26
CA ASN A 133 9.63 -0.55 15.85
C ASN A 133 8.63 -0.67 14.69
N GLY A 134 8.78 0.16 13.65
CA GLY A 134 7.95 0.09 12.44
C GLY A 134 8.38 -1.03 11.50
N GLU A 135 7.67 -1.24 10.41
CA GLU A 135 8.20 -1.96 9.26
C GLU A 135 8.94 -0.95 8.34
N THR A 136 9.91 -1.40 7.53
CA THR A 136 10.70 -0.52 6.66
C THR A 136 10.09 -0.34 5.27
N HIS A 137 10.33 0.78 4.62
CA HIS A 137 9.94 0.98 3.23
C HIS A 137 10.56 -0.06 2.28
N GLY A 138 9.86 -0.31 1.18
CA GLY A 138 10.28 -1.11 0.03
C GLY A 138 10.88 -0.21 -1.04
N ALA A 139 11.86 -0.73 -1.77
CA ALA A 139 12.64 0.00 -2.78
C ALA A 139 12.39 -0.50 -4.21
N GLU A 140 11.41 -1.38 -4.40
CA GLU A 140 10.96 -1.79 -5.73
C GLU A 140 10.19 -0.67 -6.43
N ASP A 141 10.19 -0.72 -7.76
CA ASP A 141 9.48 0.23 -8.60
C ASP A 141 7.99 0.28 -8.23
N VAL A 142 7.45 1.50 -8.06
CA VAL A 142 6.04 1.74 -7.79
C VAL A 142 5.31 2.14 -9.08
N PRO A 143 4.02 1.76 -9.25
CA PRO A 143 3.28 2.10 -10.46
C PRO A 143 2.89 3.57 -10.48
N VAL A 144 2.86 4.15 -11.68
CA VAL A 144 2.20 5.43 -11.97
C VAL A 144 1.03 5.15 -12.90
N TYR A 145 -0.17 5.58 -12.51
CA TYR A 145 -1.37 5.57 -13.34
C TYR A 145 -1.73 7.00 -13.72
N ALA A 146 -2.15 7.21 -14.97
CA ALA A 146 -2.50 8.52 -15.48
C ALA A 146 -3.71 8.47 -16.41
N GLU A 147 -4.59 9.46 -16.30
CA GLU A 147 -5.71 9.68 -17.23
C GLU A 147 -5.87 11.18 -17.48
N GLY A 148 -6.26 11.57 -18.70
CA GLY A 148 -6.43 12.96 -19.11
C GLY A 148 -5.37 13.47 -20.10
N PRO A 149 -5.21 14.79 -20.27
CA PRO A 149 -4.29 15.39 -21.22
C PRO A 149 -2.86 14.91 -20.98
N TRP A 150 -2.18 14.48 -22.04
CA TRP A 150 -0.77 14.02 -22.00
C TRP A 150 -0.49 12.77 -21.17
N ALA A 151 -1.51 12.07 -20.65
CA ALA A 151 -1.32 10.83 -19.88
C ALA A 151 -0.55 9.74 -20.66
N HIS A 152 -0.58 9.75 -22.00
CA HIS A 152 0.17 8.81 -22.84
C HIS A 152 1.71 8.95 -22.73
N LEU A 153 2.21 10.06 -22.17
CA LEU A 153 3.64 10.21 -21.83
C LEU A 153 4.05 9.29 -20.68
N ILE A 154 3.11 8.90 -19.81
CA ILE A 154 3.32 7.91 -18.76
C ILE A 154 3.24 6.50 -19.37
N SER A 155 4.36 6.03 -19.91
CA SER A 155 4.48 4.66 -20.45
C SER A 155 5.87 4.07 -20.28
N GLY A 156 5.98 2.80 -19.89
CA GLY A 156 7.27 2.16 -19.60
C GLY A 156 7.79 2.48 -18.19
N THR A 157 9.12 2.50 -18.02
CA THR A 157 9.80 2.74 -16.75
C THR A 157 10.41 4.13 -16.73
N HIS A 158 10.19 4.88 -15.65
CA HIS A 158 10.63 6.25 -15.49
C HIS A 158 11.31 6.46 -14.14
N GLU A 159 12.16 7.47 -14.09
CA GLU A 159 12.59 8.05 -12.81
C GLU A 159 11.41 8.79 -12.15
N GLN A 160 11.30 8.74 -10.83
CA GLN A 160 10.16 9.34 -10.09
C GLN A 160 9.96 10.83 -10.40
N ILE A 161 11.05 11.56 -10.69
CA ILE A 161 10.99 12.99 -11.05
C ILE A 161 10.20 13.28 -12.34
N MET A 162 10.04 12.27 -13.21
CA MET A 162 9.28 12.39 -14.45
C MET A 162 7.81 12.74 -14.19
N VAL A 163 7.23 12.29 -13.06
CA VAL A 163 5.85 12.64 -12.69
C VAL A 163 5.69 14.16 -12.60
N ALA A 164 6.63 14.85 -11.95
CA ALA A 164 6.60 16.32 -11.85
C ALA A 164 6.76 16.98 -13.23
N HIS A 165 7.71 16.52 -14.06
CA HIS A 165 7.92 17.08 -15.39
C HIS A 165 6.71 16.91 -16.32
N VAL A 166 6.01 15.77 -16.26
CA VAL A 166 4.78 15.57 -17.06
C VAL A 166 3.64 16.45 -16.55
N MET A 167 3.51 16.66 -15.23
CA MET A 167 2.56 17.63 -14.69
C MET A 167 2.86 19.04 -15.19
N GLU A 168 4.12 19.47 -15.12
CA GLU A 168 4.53 20.80 -15.55
C GLU A 168 4.31 21.01 -17.06
N PHE A 169 4.68 20.00 -17.87
CA PHE A 169 4.46 19.98 -19.32
C PHE A 169 2.96 20.06 -19.66
N ALA A 170 2.12 19.25 -19.00
CA ALA A 170 0.68 19.23 -19.25
C ALA A 170 -0.01 20.54 -18.84
N MET A 171 0.50 21.19 -17.78
CA MET A 171 -0.06 22.43 -17.24
C MET A 171 0.55 23.70 -17.85
N CYS A 172 1.56 23.59 -18.72
CA CYS A 172 2.27 24.73 -19.29
C CYS A 172 2.86 25.67 -18.22
N VAL A 173 3.51 25.09 -17.21
CA VAL A 173 4.16 25.83 -16.11
C VAL A 173 5.66 25.56 -16.07
N GLY A 174 6.41 26.42 -15.38
CA GLY A 174 7.85 26.27 -15.22
C GLY A 174 8.59 26.43 -16.55
N ASP A 175 9.50 25.50 -16.83
CA ASP A 175 10.33 25.53 -18.05
C ASP A 175 9.54 25.17 -19.34
N TYR A 176 8.29 24.70 -19.21
CA TYR A 176 7.45 24.22 -20.32
C TYR A 176 6.44 25.26 -20.84
N THR A 177 6.52 26.52 -20.42
CA THR A 177 5.55 27.57 -20.85
C THR A 177 5.57 27.83 -22.35
N GLU A 178 6.70 27.57 -23.02
CA GLU A 178 6.92 27.87 -24.44
C GLU A 178 6.72 26.66 -25.36
N GLU A 179 6.23 25.54 -24.84
CA GLU A 179 5.93 24.35 -25.64
C GLU A 179 4.81 24.63 -26.67
N GLU A 180 4.83 23.89 -27.78
CA GLU A 180 3.93 24.16 -28.93
C GLU A 180 2.45 24.09 -28.54
N HIS A 181 2.06 23.13 -27.69
CA HIS A 181 0.68 22.99 -27.22
C HIS A 181 0.25 24.10 -26.25
N CYS A 182 1.20 24.72 -25.56
CA CYS A 182 0.95 25.86 -24.68
C CYS A 182 0.67 27.13 -25.49
N ASN A 183 1.42 27.32 -26.57
CA ASN A 183 1.27 28.46 -27.48
C ASN A 183 0.03 28.38 -28.37
N SER A 184 -0.53 27.18 -28.54
CA SER A 184 -1.73 26.94 -29.37
C SER A 184 -3.05 27.30 -28.69
N SER A 185 -3.03 27.58 -27.37
CA SER A 185 -4.24 27.67 -26.51
C SER A 185 -4.67 29.11 -26.16
N ALA A 186 -4.06 30.13 -26.75
CA ALA A 186 -4.43 31.54 -26.50
C ALA A 186 -5.78 31.98 -27.12
N ALA A 187 -6.57 31.06 -27.69
CA ALA A 187 -7.89 31.34 -28.25
C ALA A 187 -8.99 30.46 -27.60
N ASN A 188 -9.51 30.95 -26.47
CA ASN A 188 -10.79 30.56 -25.84
C ASN A 188 -10.82 29.32 -24.91
N SER A 189 -10.24 29.42 -23.71
CA SER A 189 -10.92 28.99 -22.47
C SER A 189 -10.06 29.33 -21.27
N VAL A 190 -10.67 29.96 -20.26
CA VAL A 190 -10.07 30.08 -18.93
C VAL A 190 -10.10 28.68 -18.34
N PHE A 191 -9.01 27.93 -18.46
CA PHE A 191 -8.89 26.61 -17.85
C PHE A 191 -9.03 26.76 -16.33
N SER A 192 -10.08 26.16 -15.77
CA SER A 192 -10.28 26.11 -14.33
C SER A 192 -9.46 24.94 -13.79
N PHE A 193 -8.21 25.22 -13.41
CA PHE A 193 -7.32 24.21 -12.84
C PHE A 193 -7.75 23.87 -11.41
N ALA A 194 -8.43 22.73 -11.22
CA ALA A 194 -8.57 22.11 -9.92
C ALA A 194 -7.38 21.18 -9.68
N LEU A 195 -6.36 21.67 -8.97
CA LEU A 195 -5.23 20.84 -8.53
C LEU A 195 -5.67 19.95 -7.36
N PHE A 196 -6.00 18.68 -7.63
CA PHE A 196 -6.13 17.66 -6.60
C PHE A 196 -4.87 16.79 -6.60
N ALA A 197 -3.81 17.28 -5.98
CA ALA A 197 -2.65 16.47 -5.63
C ALA A 197 -2.85 15.93 -4.21
N VAL A 198 -3.37 14.71 -4.08
CA VAL A 198 -3.43 14.02 -2.79
C VAL A 198 -2.15 13.22 -2.63
N TYR A 199 -1.17 13.82 -1.98
CA TYR A 199 0.00 13.11 -1.46
C TYR A 199 -0.36 12.55 -0.09
N LEU A 200 -0.55 11.24 0.01
CA LEU A 200 -0.60 10.55 1.30
C LEU A 200 0.75 9.87 1.51
N PHE A 201 1.48 10.34 2.52
CA PHE A 201 2.61 9.62 3.09
C PHE A 201 2.06 8.41 3.86
N PHE A 202 2.53 7.21 3.53
CA PHE A 202 2.37 6.02 4.36
C PHE A 202 3.74 5.52 4.81
#